data_AF-A0A1S2KGQ5-F1
#
_entry.id   AF-A0A1S2KGQ5-F1
#
_cell.length_a   1.000
_cell.length_b   1.000
_cell.length_c   1.000
_cell.angle_alpha   90.00
_cell.angle_beta   90.00
_cell.angle_gamma   90.00
#
_symmetry.space_group_name_H-M   'P 1'
#
loop_
_entity.id
_entity.type
_entity.pdbx_description
1 polymer ?
#
loop_
_entity_poly.entity_id
_entity_poly.type
_entity_poly.pdbx_seq_one_letter_code
_entity_poly.pdbx_strand_id
1 'polypeptide(L)'
;MIQIPSDLHPDLVPLAFLLGTWEGAGVFDFPGDEKCNFGQSVTFTHDGRDFLEYVSRSWVLDAEGKKVRPLETESGYWRVAQDRKVEVVMIRDQGVVEVWYGELAEKKPQIDLATDAVARTAAAGPYSGGKRLYGYVKSDLMWVGEKATPEVPLRPYMSAHLKKVVTPEEVEAMAKSLGDLPDDGIAFFK
;
A
#
# COMPACT_ATOMS: atom_id res chain seq x y z
N MET A 1 -3.06 14.88 -7.89
CA MET A 1 -4.48 15.15 -7.52
C MET A 1 -5.16 13.80 -7.39
N ILE A 2 -5.98 13.56 -6.35
CA ILE A 2 -6.72 12.29 -6.21
C ILE A 2 -7.88 12.34 -7.21
N GLN A 3 -7.97 11.34 -8.09
CA GLN A 3 -9.07 11.16 -9.02
C GLN A 3 -10.03 10.12 -8.44
N ILE A 4 -11.33 10.43 -8.46
CA ILE A 4 -12.39 9.52 -7.99
C ILE A 4 -13.07 8.95 -9.24
N PRO A 5 -12.93 7.65 -9.52
CA PRO A 5 -13.64 7.00 -10.62
C PRO A 5 -15.15 7.14 -10.47
N SER A 6 -15.86 7.37 -11.57
CA SER A 6 -17.32 7.56 -11.55
C SER A 6 -18.10 6.28 -11.20
N ASP A 7 -17.48 5.13 -11.42
CA ASP A 7 -17.98 3.80 -11.11
C ASP A 7 -17.51 3.28 -9.74
N LEU A 8 -16.79 4.10 -8.96
CA LEU A 8 -16.41 3.75 -7.59
C LEU A 8 -17.65 3.74 -6.69
N HIS A 9 -17.82 2.67 -5.90
CA HIS A 9 -18.88 2.61 -4.90
C HIS A 9 -18.77 3.79 -3.91
N PRO A 10 -19.87 4.49 -3.56
CA PRO A 10 -19.83 5.67 -2.69
C PRO A 10 -19.12 5.44 -1.34
N ASP A 11 -19.32 4.27 -0.74
CA ASP A 11 -18.68 3.92 0.54
C ASP A 11 -17.15 3.84 0.46
N LEU A 12 -16.59 3.64 -0.74
CA LEU A 12 -15.15 3.55 -0.96
C LEU A 12 -14.48 4.89 -1.29
N VAL A 13 -15.25 5.97 -1.46
CA VAL A 13 -14.71 7.32 -1.70
C VAL A 13 -13.63 7.73 -0.69
N PRO A 14 -13.75 7.43 0.63
CA PRO A 14 -12.69 7.72 1.59
C PRO A 14 -11.36 7.01 1.30
N LEU A 15 -11.38 5.87 0.60
CA LEU A 15 -10.19 5.10 0.22
C LEU A 15 -9.70 5.39 -1.21
N ALA A 16 -10.33 6.33 -1.94
CA ALA A 16 -9.98 6.61 -3.34
C ALA A 16 -8.51 6.99 -3.54
N PHE A 17 -7.84 7.51 -2.50
CA PHE A 17 -6.41 7.85 -2.55
C PHE A 17 -5.50 6.62 -2.65
N LEU A 18 -5.98 5.40 -2.32
CA LEU A 18 -5.23 4.16 -2.46
C LEU A 18 -5.29 3.58 -3.87
N LEU A 19 -6.30 3.93 -4.68
CA LEU A 19 -6.54 3.31 -5.98
C LEU A 19 -5.36 3.42 -6.95
N GLY A 20 -5.09 2.34 -7.66
CA GLY A 20 -4.02 2.22 -8.65
C GLY A 20 -2.85 1.37 -8.16
N THR A 21 -1.74 1.43 -8.91
CA THR A 21 -0.51 0.72 -8.59
C THR A 21 0.53 1.65 -7.97
N TRP A 22 1.22 1.16 -6.96
CA TRP A 22 2.24 1.87 -6.19
C TRP A 22 3.51 1.04 -6.17
N GLU A 23 4.64 1.67 -6.48
CA GLU A 23 5.94 1.03 -6.49
C GLU A 23 6.99 1.85 -5.77
N GLY A 24 7.89 1.17 -5.08
CA GLY A 24 8.96 1.82 -4.34
C GLY A 24 9.79 0.83 -3.54
N ALA A 25 10.38 1.34 -2.47
CA ALA A 25 11.30 0.57 -1.65
C ALA A 25 11.09 0.83 -0.16
N GLY A 26 11.64 -0.07 0.64
CA GLY A 26 11.51 -0.07 2.07
C GLY A 26 12.62 -0.83 2.78
N VAL A 27 12.51 -0.88 4.10
CA VAL A 27 13.46 -1.57 4.98
C VAL A 27 12.74 -2.66 5.76
N PHE A 28 13.29 -3.85 5.75
CA PHE A 28 12.85 -5.00 6.55
C PHE A 28 13.86 -5.25 7.68
N ASP A 29 13.36 -5.40 8.91
CA ASP A 29 14.18 -5.66 10.10
C ASP A 29 13.34 -6.37 11.19
N PHE A 30 13.51 -7.69 11.33
CA PHE A 30 12.82 -8.47 12.36
C PHE A 30 13.79 -9.42 13.09
N PRO A 31 13.68 -9.60 14.42
CA PRO A 31 14.58 -10.48 15.17
C PRO A 31 14.58 -11.92 14.63
N GLY A 32 15.78 -12.43 14.33
CA GLY A 32 15.98 -13.77 13.78
C GLY A 32 16.06 -13.82 12.26
N ASP A 33 15.67 -12.75 11.57
CA ASP A 33 15.74 -12.65 10.11
C ASP A 33 16.92 -11.77 9.66
N GLU A 34 17.36 -11.94 8.41
CA GLU A 34 18.36 -11.07 7.79
C GLU A 34 17.75 -9.71 7.45
N LYS A 35 18.34 -8.63 7.98
CA LYS A 35 17.96 -7.27 7.63
C LYS A 35 18.22 -7.00 6.15
N CYS A 36 17.26 -6.45 5.43
CA CYS A 36 17.43 -6.11 4.02
C CYS A 36 16.66 -4.87 3.60
N ASN A 37 17.10 -4.26 2.50
CA ASN A 37 16.25 -3.38 1.72
C ASN A 37 15.34 -4.23 0.82
N PHE A 38 14.11 -3.78 0.60
CA PHE A 38 13.18 -4.46 -0.28
C PHE A 38 12.55 -3.48 -1.26
N GLY A 39 12.21 -3.98 -2.45
CA GLY A 39 11.31 -3.33 -3.39
C GLY A 39 9.91 -3.87 -3.21
N GLN A 40 8.91 -3.07 -3.55
CA GLN A 40 7.50 -3.44 -3.40
C GLN A 40 6.66 -2.90 -4.54
N SER A 41 5.70 -3.70 -4.99
CA SER A 41 4.59 -3.29 -5.83
C SER A 41 3.28 -3.61 -5.10
N VAL A 42 2.39 -2.62 -5.01
CA VAL A 42 1.08 -2.72 -4.37
C VAL A 42 0.03 -2.23 -5.35
N THR A 43 -1.06 -2.98 -5.51
CA THR A 43 -2.20 -2.58 -6.35
C THR A 43 -3.47 -2.57 -5.52
N PHE A 44 -4.26 -1.51 -5.68
CA PHE A 44 -5.64 -1.41 -5.21
C PHE A 44 -6.56 -1.18 -6.41
N THR A 45 -7.52 -2.09 -6.61
CA THR A 45 -8.52 -2.04 -7.70
C THR A 45 -9.94 -2.14 -7.14
N HIS A 46 -10.94 -1.85 -7.96
CA HIS A 46 -12.35 -2.09 -7.65
C HIS A 46 -13.07 -2.59 -8.91
N ASP A 47 -14.23 -3.22 -8.70
CA ASP A 47 -15.14 -3.63 -9.77
C ASP A 47 -16.54 -2.98 -9.64
N GLY A 48 -16.63 -1.91 -8.84
CA GLY A 48 -17.84 -1.13 -8.60
C GLY A 48 -18.66 -1.59 -7.40
N ARG A 49 -18.30 -2.73 -6.78
CA ARG A 49 -18.86 -3.16 -5.49
C ARG A 49 -18.18 -2.46 -4.31
N ASP A 50 -18.71 -2.69 -3.12
CA ASP A 50 -18.33 -2.05 -1.85
C ASP A 50 -17.04 -2.63 -1.22
N PHE A 51 -16.04 -2.96 -2.04
CA PHE A 51 -14.71 -3.33 -1.59
C PHE A 51 -13.61 -2.89 -2.58
N LEU A 52 -12.39 -2.74 -2.08
CA LEU A 52 -11.18 -2.71 -2.91
C LEU A 52 -10.52 -4.08 -2.92
N GLU A 53 -10.12 -4.56 -4.08
CA GLU A 53 -9.18 -5.66 -4.21
C GLU A 53 -7.75 -5.13 -3.96
N TYR A 54 -6.98 -5.90 -3.20
CA TYR A 54 -5.64 -5.54 -2.76
C TYR A 54 -4.67 -6.67 -3.09
N VAL A 55 -3.53 -6.33 -3.69
CA VAL A 55 -2.40 -7.26 -3.87
C VAL A 55 -1.09 -6.53 -3.60
N SER A 56 -0.23 -7.12 -2.77
CA SER A 56 1.14 -6.65 -2.55
C SER A 56 2.15 -7.76 -2.81
N ARG A 57 3.24 -7.38 -3.48
CA ARG A 57 4.41 -8.24 -3.70
C ARG A 57 5.65 -7.47 -3.33
N SER A 58 6.51 -8.05 -2.50
CA SER A 58 7.81 -7.51 -2.16
C SER A 58 8.95 -8.45 -2.55
N TRP A 59 10.14 -7.89 -2.69
CA TRP A 59 11.35 -8.62 -3.05
C TRP A 59 12.58 -7.98 -2.43
N VAL A 60 13.58 -8.79 -2.11
CA VAL A 60 14.88 -8.32 -1.60
C VAL A 60 15.63 -7.57 -2.71
N LEU A 61 16.30 -6.48 -2.31
CA LEU A 61 17.21 -5.69 -3.16
C LEU A 61 18.66 -5.92 -2.75
N ASP A 62 19.57 -5.97 -3.73
CA ASP A 62 21.01 -5.88 -3.49
C ASP A 62 21.48 -4.43 -3.27
N ALA A 63 22.80 -4.23 -3.12
CA ALA A 63 23.39 -2.93 -2.87
C ALA A 63 23.17 -1.94 -4.03
N GLU A 64 23.00 -2.45 -5.24
CA GLU A 64 22.73 -1.69 -6.46
C GLU A 64 21.22 -1.42 -6.68
N GLY A 65 20.35 -1.92 -5.78
CA GLY A 65 18.91 -1.75 -5.88
C GLY A 65 18.25 -2.68 -6.90
N LYS A 66 18.92 -3.76 -7.29
CA LYS A 66 18.37 -4.77 -8.20
C LYS A 66 17.64 -5.86 -7.42
N LYS A 67 16.54 -6.33 -8.01
CA LYS A 67 15.73 -7.44 -7.49
C LYS A 67 16.55 -8.73 -7.42
N VAL A 68 16.61 -9.33 -6.23
CA VAL A 68 17.31 -10.60 -5.96
C VAL A 68 16.34 -11.77 -5.90
N ARG A 69 15.36 -11.72 -4.98
CA ARG A 69 14.39 -12.81 -4.75
C ARG A 69 13.10 -12.28 -4.14
N PRO A 70 11.96 -12.99 -4.25
CA PRO A 70 10.74 -12.66 -3.51
C PRO A 70 10.97 -12.60 -1.99
N LEU A 71 10.20 -11.74 -1.32
CA LEU A 71 10.20 -11.57 0.14
C LEU A 71 8.85 -11.96 0.76
N GLU A 72 7.82 -11.12 0.64
CA GLU A 72 6.44 -11.40 1.10
C GLU A 72 5.45 -11.11 -0.03
N THR A 73 4.36 -11.89 -0.12
CA THR A 73 3.22 -11.65 -0.99
C THR A 73 1.92 -11.80 -0.20
N GLU A 74 1.01 -10.86 -0.42
CA GLU A 74 -0.29 -10.87 0.24
C GLU A 74 -1.38 -10.32 -0.68
N SER A 75 -2.60 -10.75 -0.43
CA SER A 75 -3.76 -10.31 -1.20
C SER A 75 -5.03 -10.41 -0.39
N GLY A 76 -6.00 -9.56 -0.67
CA GLY A 76 -7.23 -9.50 0.10
C GLY A 76 -8.20 -8.44 -0.37
N TYR A 77 -9.13 -8.10 0.52
CA TYR A 77 -10.17 -7.12 0.25
C TYR A 77 -10.30 -6.11 1.38
N TRP A 78 -10.41 -4.84 1.03
CA TRP A 78 -10.62 -3.73 1.96
C TRP A 78 -12.05 -3.22 1.83
N ARG A 79 -12.69 -2.94 2.96
CA ARG A 79 -14.06 -2.42 3.03
C ARG A 79 -14.10 -1.21 3.94
N VAL A 80 -15.05 -0.30 3.67
CA VAL A 80 -15.37 0.80 4.57
C VAL A 80 -16.71 0.49 5.20
N ALA A 81 -16.73 0.29 6.51
CA ALA A 81 -17.94 0.18 7.29
C ALA A 81 -18.42 1.58 7.74
N GLN A 82 -19.46 1.62 8.56
CA GLN A 82 -19.99 2.87 9.10
C GLN A 82 -18.92 3.67 9.87
N ASP A 83 -19.11 4.98 9.98
CA ASP A 83 -18.26 5.88 10.76
C ASP A 83 -16.76 5.86 10.38
N ARG A 84 -16.45 5.61 9.10
CA ARG A 84 -15.08 5.55 8.55
C ARG A 84 -14.23 4.43 9.16
N LYS A 85 -14.87 3.37 9.66
CA LYS A 85 -14.19 2.14 10.05
C LYS A 85 -13.74 1.37 8.81
N VAL A 86 -12.55 0.79 8.88
CA VAL A 86 -11.95 0.02 7.79
C VAL A 86 -11.83 -1.43 8.23
N GLU A 87 -12.23 -2.35 7.37
CA GLU A 87 -12.11 -3.79 7.58
C GLU A 87 -11.29 -4.37 6.44
N VAL A 88 -10.34 -5.26 6.76
CA VAL A 88 -9.53 -5.94 5.76
C VAL A 88 -9.49 -7.43 6.05
N VAL A 89 -9.76 -8.23 5.02
CA VAL A 89 -9.49 -9.68 5.05
C VAL A 89 -8.39 -9.98 4.06
N MET A 90 -7.34 -10.67 4.48
CA MET A 90 -6.24 -11.00 3.59
C MET A 90 -5.54 -12.31 3.93
N ILE A 91 -4.84 -12.83 2.93
CA ILE A 91 -4.02 -14.03 3.02
C ILE A 91 -2.59 -13.70 2.62
N ARG A 92 -1.64 -14.42 3.20
CA ARG A 92 -0.21 -14.30 2.92
C ARG A 92 0.35 -15.59 2.34
N ASP A 93 1.39 -15.47 1.52
CA ASP A 93 2.11 -16.60 0.91
C ASP A 93 2.76 -17.54 1.95
N GLN A 94 2.95 -17.10 3.19
CA GLN A 94 3.43 -17.93 4.29
C GLN A 94 2.36 -18.83 4.94
N GLY A 95 1.14 -18.90 4.37
CA GLY A 95 0.06 -19.74 4.89
C GLY A 95 -0.62 -19.15 6.13
N VAL A 96 -0.84 -17.83 6.12
CA VAL A 96 -1.50 -17.04 7.16
C VAL A 96 -2.75 -16.38 6.58
N VAL A 97 -3.84 -16.37 7.34
CA VAL A 97 -5.04 -15.58 7.06
C VAL A 97 -5.28 -14.60 8.20
N GLU A 98 -5.71 -13.38 7.86
CA GLU A 98 -5.80 -12.27 8.81
C GLU A 98 -7.10 -11.48 8.61
N VAL A 99 -7.69 -11.04 9.71
CA VAL A 99 -8.76 -10.04 9.76
C VAL A 99 -8.23 -8.80 10.47
N TRP A 100 -8.39 -7.64 9.85
CA TRP A 100 -7.93 -6.36 10.37
C TRP A 100 -9.09 -5.41 10.53
N TYR A 101 -9.02 -4.63 11.61
CA TYR A 101 -9.91 -3.50 11.84
C TYR A 101 -9.11 -2.22 12.02
N GLY A 102 -9.73 -1.11 11.65
CA GLY A 102 -9.11 0.19 11.76
C GLY A 102 -10.06 1.33 11.49
N GLU A 103 -9.48 2.52 11.30
CA GLU A 103 -10.23 3.72 10.98
C GLU A 103 -9.40 4.71 10.16
N LEU A 104 -10.09 5.51 9.37
CA LEU A 104 -9.47 6.67 8.73
C LEU A 104 -9.34 7.81 9.74
N ALA A 105 -8.13 8.39 9.83
CA ALA A 105 -7.89 9.57 10.65
C ALA A 105 -8.81 10.73 10.26
N GLU A 106 -9.17 11.58 11.22
CA GLU A 106 -9.90 12.82 10.92
C GLU A 106 -9.03 13.78 10.09
N LYS A 107 -9.59 14.24 8.96
CA LYS A 107 -9.04 15.31 8.11
C LYS A 107 -7.66 15.00 7.50
N LYS A 108 -7.20 13.73 7.54
CA LYS A 108 -5.93 13.30 6.99
C LYS A 108 -6.12 11.98 6.23
N PRO A 109 -5.47 11.80 5.07
CA PRO A 109 -5.48 10.54 4.34
C PRO A 109 -4.50 9.55 5.00
N GLN A 110 -4.87 9.11 6.20
CA GLN A 110 -4.13 8.19 7.06
C GLN A 110 -5.08 7.09 7.54
N ILE A 111 -4.58 5.86 7.59
CA ILE A 111 -5.34 4.68 8.04
C ILE A 111 -4.48 3.91 9.03
N ASP A 112 -5.05 3.66 10.20
CA ASP A 112 -4.48 2.81 11.24
C ASP A 112 -5.27 1.50 11.28
N LEU A 113 -4.56 0.36 11.20
CA LEU A 113 -5.13 -0.99 11.24
C LEU A 113 -4.45 -1.83 12.31
N ALA A 114 -5.21 -2.74 12.92
CA ALA A 114 -4.70 -3.78 13.79
C ALA A 114 -5.38 -5.12 13.47
N THR A 115 -4.63 -6.22 13.59
CA THR A 115 -5.21 -7.57 13.48
C THR A 115 -6.14 -7.84 14.65
N ASP A 116 -7.32 -8.37 14.36
CA ASP A 116 -8.26 -8.92 15.34
C ASP A 116 -8.20 -10.44 15.36
N ALA A 117 -8.08 -11.06 14.18
CA ALA A 117 -7.92 -12.51 14.05
C ALA A 117 -6.72 -12.86 13.16
N VAL A 118 -5.99 -13.89 13.58
CA VAL A 118 -4.92 -14.52 12.81
C VAL A 118 -5.11 -16.03 12.89
N ALA A 119 -5.16 -16.68 11.73
CA ALA A 119 -5.11 -18.14 11.62
C ALA A 119 -3.96 -18.55 10.72
N ARG A 120 -3.34 -19.69 11.06
CA ARG A 120 -2.10 -20.17 10.43
C ARG A 120 -2.22 -21.63 10.07
N THR A 121 -1.69 -22.00 8.93
CA THR A 121 -1.45 -23.41 8.60
C THR A 121 -0.38 -23.99 9.53
N ALA A 122 -0.34 -25.32 9.68
CA ALA A 122 0.63 -25.99 10.55
C ALA A 122 2.10 -25.73 10.16
N ALA A 123 2.36 -25.46 8.87
CA ALA A 123 3.70 -25.19 8.36
C ALA A 123 4.11 -23.71 8.45
N ALA A 124 3.17 -22.81 8.75
CA ALA A 124 3.45 -21.38 8.80
C ALA A 124 4.35 -21.03 10.00
N GLY A 125 5.29 -20.10 9.78
CA GLY A 125 6.12 -19.54 10.83
C GLY A 125 5.31 -18.85 11.94
N PRO A 126 5.92 -18.58 13.10
CA PRO A 126 5.23 -17.95 14.22
C PRO A 126 4.78 -16.54 13.84
N TYR A 127 3.50 -16.26 14.06
CA TYR A 127 2.88 -14.95 13.87
C TYR A 127 1.62 -14.87 14.73
N SER A 128 1.50 -13.80 15.51
CA SER A 128 0.41 -13.61 16.47
C SER A 128 -0.40 -12.34 16.27
N GLY A 129 0.02 -11.45 15.37
CA GLY A 129 -0.70 -10.23 15.04
C GLY A 129 0.20 -9.12 14.53
N GLY A 130 -0.42 -8.02 14.14
CA GLY A 130 0.28 -6.86 13.61
C GLY A 130 -0.53 -5.57 13.69
N LYS A 131 0.16 -4.48 13.39
CA LYS A 131 -0.44 -3.17 13.14
C LYS A 131 0.09 -2.61 11.84
N ARG A 132 -0.71 -1.79 11.17
CA ARG A 132 -0.30 -1.06 9.98
C ARG A 132 -0.75 0.37 10.07
N LEU A 133 0.15 1.27 9.70
CA LEU A 133 -0.13 2.68 9.52
C LEU A 133 0.15 3.01 8.06
N TYR A 134 -0.86 3.48 7.32
CA TYR A 134 -0.72 4.01 5.97
C TYR A 134 -0.93 5.52 5.99
N GLY A 135 -0.14 6.25 5.22
CA GLY A 135 -0.26 7.70 5.07
C GLY A 135 0.03 8.16 3.65
N TYR A 136 -0.85 8.99 3.10
CA TYR A 136 -0.64 9.64 1.81
C TYR A 136 -0.04 11.04 2.01
N VAL A 137 1.20 11.22 1.57
CA VAL A 137 1.98 12.44 1.80
C VAL A 137 2.68 12.86 0.51
N LYS A 138 2.45 14.11 0.08
CA LYS A 138 3.06 14.67 -1.14
C LYS A 138 2.86 13.79 -2.39
N SER A 139 1.70 13.16 -2.52
CA SER A 139 1.35 12.23 -3.61
C SER A 139 2.03 10.85 -3.58
N ASP A 140 2.76 10.56 -2.51
CA ASP A 140 3.37 9.25 -2.29
C ASP A 140 2.63 8.52 -1.16
N LEU A 141 2.61 7.19 -1.24
CA LEU A 141 2.06 6.32 -0.20
C LEU A 141 3.20 5.83 0.68
N MET A 142 3.10 6.12 1.97
CA MET A 142 4.03 5.62 2.98
C MET A 142 3.31 4.67 3.92
N TRP A 143 4.00 3.63 4.39
CA TRP A 143 3.45 2.76 5.41
C TRP A 143 4.50 2.21 6.37
N VAL A 144 4.04 1.86 7.58
CA VAL A 144 4.80 1.12 8.58
C VAL A 144 3.97 -0.09 8.99
N GLY A 145 4.60 -1.26 8.97
CA GLY A 145 4.06 -2.52 9.44
C GLY A 145 4.76 -2.96 10.71
N GLU A 146 3.96 -3.31 11.70
CA GLU A 146 4.40 -3.91 12.95
C GLU A 146 3.96 -5.37 12.99
N LYS A 147 4.79 -6.21 13.59
CA LYS A 147 4.60 -7.66 13.68
C LYS A 147 4.90 -8.12 15.10
N ALA A 148 4.07 -9.06 15.57
CA ALA A 148 4.28 -9.80 16.81
C ALA A 148 4.36 -11.30 16.52
N THR A 149 5.14 -12.01 17.34
CA THR A 149 5.14 -13.47 17.44
C THR A 149 4.94 -13.87 18.91
N PRO A 150 4.79 -15.17 19.23
CA PRO A 150 4.78 -15.61 20.62
C PRO A 150 6.04 -15.19 21.41
N GLU A 151 7.19 -15.11 20.75
CA GLU A 151 8.47 -14.76 21.39
C GLU A 151 8.85 -13.28 21.28
N VAL A 152 8.38 -12.57 20.24
CA VAL A 152 8.74 -11.18 19.95
C VAL A 152 7.52 -10.28 20.12
N PRO A 153 7.53 -9.34 21.09
CA PRO A 153 6.46 -8.35 21.24
C PRO A 153 6.26 -7.51 19.97
N LEU A 154 5.06 -6.96 19.83
CA LEU A 154 4.72 -6.09 18.69
C LEU A 154 5.75 -4.98 18.51
N ARG A 155 6.32 -4.92 17.31
CA ARG A 155 7.33 -3.92 16.94
C ARG A 155 7.33 -3.68 15.43
N PRO A 156 7.83 -2.52 14.97
CA PRO A 156 8.08 -2.28 13.55
C PRO A 156 8.98 -3.37 12.96
N TYR A 157 8.58 -3.89 11.80
CA TYR A 157 9.36 -4.87 11.05
C TYR A 157 9.56 -4.50 9.59
N MET A 158 8.63 -3.74 9.00
CA MET A 158 8.76 -3.20 7.66
C MET A 158 8.24 -1.77 7.58
N SER A 159 8.86 -0.96 6.74
CA SER A 159 8.30 0.32 6.30
C SER A 159 8.67 0.57 4.86
N ALA A 160 7.82 1.27 4.11
CA ALA A 160 8.10 1.60 2.72
C ALA A 160 7.60 3.00 2.33
N HIS A 161 8.23 3.52 1.29
CA HIS A 161 7.84 4.73 0.58
C HIS A 161 7.60 4.37 -0.89
N LEU A 162 6.36 4.50 -1.32
CA LEU A 162 5.88 4.08 -2.63
C LEU A 162 5.38 5.28 -3.42
N LYS A 163 5.73 5.31 -4.70
CA LYS A 163 5.25 6.29 -5.68
C LYS A 163 4.14 5.67 -6.51
N LYS A 164 3.16 6.48 -6.87
CA LYS A 164 2.11 6.04 -7.78
C LYS A 164 2.72 5.76 -9.15
N VAL A 165 2.47 4.58 -9.70
CA VAL A 165 2.82 4.24 -11.08
C VAL A 165 1.86 4.99 -12.00
N VAL A 166 2.40 5.69 -12.97
CA VAL A 166 1.63 6.38 -14.01
C VAL A 166 1.81 5.61 -15.31
N THR A 167 0.71 5.20 -15.92
CA THR A 167 0.71 4.51 -17.21
C THR A 167 1.03 5.49 -18.35
N PRO A 168 1.61 5.01 -19.47
CA PRO A 168 1.83 5.85 -20.65
C PRO A 168 0.55 6.53 -21.14
N GLU A 169 -0.60 5.86 -21.07
CA GLU A 169 -1.89 6.43 -21.46
C GLU A 169 -2.31 7.58 -20.53
N GLU A 170 -2.09 7.44 -19.22
CA GLU A 170 -2.33 8.53 -18.24
C GLU A 170 -1.38 9.70 -18.47
N VAL A 171 -0.11 9.44 -18.81
CA VAL A 171 0.84 10.50 -19.18
C VAL A 171 0.37 11.22 -20.44
N GLU A 172 -0.10 10.49 -21.45
CA GLU A 172 -0.62 11.07 -22.69
C GLU A 172 -1.89 11.89 -22.46
N ALA A 173 -2.82 11.41 -21.63
CA ALA A 173 -4.01 12.15 -21.23
C ALA A 173 -3.66 13.42 -20.45
N MET A 174 -2.69 13.33 -19.51
CA MET A 174 -2.18 14.49 -18.79
C MET A 174 -1.54 15.50 -19.74
N ALA A 175 -0.71 15.05 -20.68
CA ALA A 175 -0.07 15.89 -21.68
C ALA A 175 -1.10 16.60 -22.59
N LYS A 176 -2.18 15.92 -22.99
CA LYS A 176 -3.29 16.53 -23.75
C LYS A 176 -4.10 17.54 -22.94
N SER A 177 -4.18 17.37 -21.61
CA SER A 177 -4.92 18.27 -20.71
C SER A 177 -4.13 19.51 -20.29
N LEU A 178 -2.79 19.44 -20.37
CA LEU A 178 -1.93 20.60 -20.39
C LEU A 178 -2.13 21.26 -21.76
N GLY A 179 -3.13 22.14 -21.87
CA GLY A 179 -3.32 22.94 -23.09
C GLY A 179 -2.03 23.66 -23.49
N ASP A 180 -1.95 24.12 -24.75
CA ASP A 180 -0.79 24.87 -25.24
C ASP A 180 -0.36 25.92 -24.21
N LEU A 181 0.82 25.72 -23.63
CA LEU A 181 1.46 26.76 -22.85
C LEU A 181 1.54 27.97 -23.78
N PRO A 182 1.07 29.16 -23.36
CA PRO A 182 1.25 30.33 -24.17
C PRO A 182 2.73 30.47 -24.49
N ASP A 183 3.01 30.69 -25.78
CA ASP A 183 4.35 31.00 -26.26
C ASP A 183 4.70 32.39 -25.71
N ASP A 184 5.10 32.44 -24.45
CA ASP A 184 5.34 33.68 -23.70
C ASP A 184 6.55 34.47 -24.26
N GLY A 185 7.18 34.00 -25.33
CA GLY A 185 8.18 34.75 -26.10
C GLY A 185 9.43 35.16 -25.31
N ILE A 186 9.66 34.60 -24.12
CA ILE A 186 10.86 34.88 -23.34
C ILE A 186 12.00 34.00 -23.89
N ALA A 187 12.60 34.51 -24.97
CA ALA A 187 13.89 34.08 -25.46
C ALA A 187 14.95 34.30 -24.37
N PHE A 188 15.33 33.23 -23.67
CA PHE A 188 16.52 33.22 -22.86
C PHE A 188 17.75 33.02 -23.78
N PHE A 189 18.50 34.12 -23.92
CA PHE A 189 19.88 34.26 -24.41
C PHE A 189 20.11 34.30 -25.94
N LYS A 190 20.60 35.48 -26.37
CA LYS A 190 21.56 35.64 -27.49
C LYS A 190 22.93 35.15 -27.06
#